data_AF-A0A091NY84-F1
#
_entry.id   AF-A0A091NY84-F1
#
_cell.length_a   1.000
_cell.length_b   1.000
_cell.length_c   1.000
_cell.angle_alpha   90.00
_cell.angle_beta   90.00
_cell.angle_gamma   90.00
#
_symmetry.space_group_name_H-M   'P 1'
#
loop_
_entity.id
_entity.type
_entity.pdbx_description
1 polymer ?
#
loop_
_entity_poly.entity_id
_entity_poly.type
_entity_poly.pdbx_seq_one_letter_code
_entity_poly.pdbx_strand_id
1 'polypeptide(L)'
;EKAQQLDQRFYLLKLPIARAAMAVGGCLLVLSCVLIVVGVLRLTWPFPAWLLLECVLDTVIAIGMVPALYYFFHFLLEAYNSSVCKEREQLYQSKGYQGFSCSLHGAEIAAGLSGCAAVMAYLLSAGLAARGYRTVHRLKQKPVQL
;
A
#
# COMPACT_ATOMS: atom_id res chain seq x y z
N GLU A 1 21.35 30.01 -1.99
CA GLU A 1 19.95 30.47 -2.17
C GLU A 1 19.19 29.73 -3.26
N LYS A 2 19.63 29.75 -4.54
CA LYS A 2 18.91 29.07 -5.65
C LYS A 2 18.66 27.57 -5.42
N ALA A 3 19.65 26.83 -4.89
CA ALA A 3 19.49 25.40 -4.58
C ALA A 3 18.35 25.13 -3.59
N GLN A 4 18.31 25.90 -2.50
CA GLN A 4 17.26 25.79 -1.47
C GLN A 4 15.86 26.09 -2.01
N GLN A 5 15.74 27.06 -2.92
CA GLN A 5 14.45 27.36 -3.57
C GLN A 5 13.97 26.20 -4.45
N LEU A 6 14.88 25.58 -5.22
CA LEU A 6 14.58 24.42 -6.05
C LEU A 6 14.21 23.19 -5.21
N ASP A 7 14.96 22.93 -4.12
CA ASP A 7 14.64 21.86 -3.18
C ASP A 7 13.26 22.04 -2.55
N GLN A 8 12.94 23.26 -2.11
CA GLN A 8 11.63 23.56 -1.50
C GLN A 8 10.49 23.34 -2.49
N ARG A 9 10.63 23.82 -3.74
CA ARG A 9 9.61 23.63 -4.78
C ARG A 9 9.43 22.15 -5.13
N PHE A 10 10.53 21.40 -5.26
CA PHE A 10 10.47 19.98 -5.53
C PHE A 10 9.84 19.19 -4.38
N TYR A 11 10.17 19.55 -3.13
CA TYR A 11 9.54 18.99 -1.94
C TYR A 11 8.02 19.24 -1.95
N LEU A 12 7.58 20.47 -2.22
CA LEU A 12 6.15 20.80 -2.30
C LEU A 12 5.41 20.03 -3.41
N LEU A 13 6.08 19.75 -4.53
CA LEU A 13 5.53 18.92 -5.62
C LEU A 13 5.24 17.47 -5.15
N LYS A 14 6.13 16.90 -4.34
CA LYS A 14 6.01 15.51 -3.83
C LYS A 14 5.19 15.39 -2.56
N LEU A 15 5.08 16.47 -1.79
CA LEU A 15 4.42 16.48 -0.49
C LEU A 15 2.99 15.92 -0.47
N PRO A 16 2.08 16.27 -1.40
CA PRO A 16 0.72 15.75 -1.36
C PRO A 16 0.68 14.23 -1.53
N ILE A 17 1.43 13.69 -2.51
CA ILE A 17 1.43 12.26 -2.77
C ILE A 17 2.14 11.48 -1.66
N ALA A 18 3.23 12.03 -1.09
CA ALA A 18 3.91 11.43 0.05
C ALA A 18 2.98 11.37 1.28
N ARG A 19 2.25 12.44 1.59
CA ARG A 19 1.28 12.46 2.70
C ARG A 19 0.15 11.47 2.48
N ALA A 20 -0.42 11.42 1.28
CA ALA A 20 -1.47 10.47 0.95
C ALA A 20 -0.99 9.02 1.11
N ALA A 21 0.20 8.70 0.59
CA ALA A 21 0.79 7.37 0.71
C ALA A 21 1.06 6.98 2.17
N MET A 22 1.60 7.89 2.99
CA MET A 22 1.82 7.65 4.41
C MET A 22 0.52 7.44 5.18
N ALA A 23 -0.49 8.27 4.92
CA ALA A 23 -1.79 8.17 5.60
C ALA A 23 -2.52 6.86 5.24
N VAL A 24 -2.66 6.55 3.95
CA VAL A 24 -3.33 5.34 3.48
C VAL A 24 -2.56 4.10 3.91
N GLY A 25 -1.24 4.07 3.71
CA GLY A 25 -0.39 2.95 4.11
C GLY A 25 -0.44 2.70 5.62
N GLY A 26 -0.39 3.76 6.43
CA GLY A 26 -0.52 3.67 7.89
C GLY A 26 -1.89 3.12 8.31
N CYS A 27 -2.98 3.62 7.73
CA CYS A 27 -4.32 3.10 8.00
C CYS A 27 -4.46 1.61 7.65
N LEU A 28 -3.94 1.19 6.49
CA LEU A 28 -3.95 -0.21 6.07
C LEU A 28 -3.11 -1.11 6.98
N LEU A 29 -1.97 -0.62 7.45
CA LEU A 29 -1.15 -1.34 8.43
C LEU A 29 -1.90 -1.54 9.75
N VAL A 30 -2.50 -0.47 10.28
CA VAL A 30 -3.30 -0.56 11.52
C VAL A 30 -4.47 -1.53 11.33
N LEU A 31 -5.18 -1.45 10.21
CA LEU A 31 -6.26 -2.37 9.88
C LEU A 31 -5.77 -3.83 9.83
N SER A 32 -4.64 -4.08 9.16
CA SER A 32 -4.01 -5.41 9.10
C SER A 32 -3.66 -5.94 10.49
N CYS A 33 -3.05 -5.11 11.34
CA CYS A 33 -2.73 -5.49 12.72
C CYS A 33 -3.99 -5.84 13.53
N VAL A 34 -5.06 -5.06 13.39
CA VAL A 34 -6.35 -5.33 14.06
C VAL A 34 -6.94 -6.65 13.56
N LEU A 35 -6.95 -6.89 12.25
CA LEU A 35 -7.46 -8.15 11.68
C LEU A 35 -6.66 -9.35 12.18
N ILE A 36 -5.32 -9.25 12.24
CA ILE A 36 -4.47 -10.31 12.80
C ILE A 36 -4.80 -10.57 14.28
N VAL A 37 -4.91 -9.53 15.11
CA VAL A 37 -5.26 -9.67 16.54
C VAL A 37 -6.63 -10.31 16.70
N VAL A 38 -7.62 -9.85 15.93
CA VAL A 38 -8.96 -10.44 15.94
C VAL A 38 -8.92 -11.90 15.47
N GLY A 39 -8.16 -12.23 14.43
CA GLY A 39 -7.98 -13.59 13.92
C GLY A 39 -7.34 -14.54 14.95
N VAL A 40 -6.33 -14.07 15.68
CA VAL A 40 -5.71 -14.85 16.77
C VAL A 40 -6.70 -15.07 17.91
N LEU A 41 -7.47 -14.05 18.31
CA LEU A 41 -8.50 -14.18 19.34
C LEU A 41 -9.65 -15.11 18.89
N ARG A 42 -10.01 -15.08 17.60
CA ARG A 42 -11.06 -15.89 16.96
C ARG A 42 -10.81 -17.38 16.97
N LEU A 43 -9.57 -17.85 17.22
CA LEU A 43 -9.30 -19.29 17.41
C LEU A 43 -10.19 -19.89 18.52
N THR A 44 -10.74 -19.06 19.39
CA THR A 44 -11.65 -19.47 20.48
C THR A 44 -13.15 -19.28 20.18
N TRP A 45 -13.57 -18.63 19.08
CA TRP A 45 -15.00 -18.31 18.82
C TRP A 45 -15.47 -18.55 17.37
N PRO A 46 -16.45 -19.43 17.11
CA PRO A 46 -16.87 -19.82 15.76
C PRO A 46 -17.93 -18.88 15.17
N PHE A 47 -17.55 -17.67 14.75
CA PHE A 47 -18.48 -16.76 14.06
C PHE A 47 -18.25 -16.74 12.53
N PRO A 48 -18.97 -17.55 11.74
CA PRO A 48 -18.73 -17.69 10.30
C PRO A 48 -18.99 -16.41 9.49
N ALA A 49 -19.86 -15.50 9.97
CA ALA A 49 -20.14 -14.26 9.25
C ALA A 49 -18.95 -13.28 9.25
N TRP A 50 -18.00 -13.41 10.18
CA TRP A 50 -16.78 -12.60 10.15
C TRP A 50 -15.84 -12.97 9.00
N LEU A 51 -15.70 -14.27 8.70
CA LEU A 51 -14.85 -14.74 7.60
C LEU A 51 -15.34 -14.19 6.25
N LEU A 52 -16.66 -14.00 6.09
CA LEU A 52 -17.21 -13.35 4.92
C LEU A 52 -16.85 -11.86 4.88
N LEU A 53 -16.98 -11.16 6.01
CA LEU A 53 -16.63 -9.75 6.09
C LEU A 53 -15.15 -9.52 5.78
N GLU A 54 -14.26 -10.31 6.38
CA GLU A 54 -12.82 -10.29 6.13
C GLU A 54 -12.50 -10.54 4.65
N CYS A 55 -13.09 -11.57 4.05
CA CYS A 55 -12.94 -11.85 2.62
C CYS A 55 -13.36 -10.68 1.72
N VAL A 56 -14.49 -10.03 2.03
CA VAL A 56 -14.97 -8.87 1.25
C VAL A 56 -14.04 -7.68 1.42
N LEU A 57 -13.66 -7.36 2.65
CA LEU A 57 -12.75 -6.25 2.95
C LEU A 57 -11.40 -6.43 2.25
N ASP A 58 -10.79 -7.60 2.39
CA ASP A 58 -9.49 -7.90 1.77
C ASP A 58 -9.55 -7.80 0.24
N THR A 59 -10.64 -8.27 -0.37
CA THR A 59 -10.85 -8.18 -1.82
C THR A 59 -10.99 -6.73 -2.27
N VAL A 60 -11.80 -5.92 -1.55
CA VAL A 60 -11.98 -4.49 -1.85
C VAL A 60 -10.66 -3.73 -1.72
N ILE A 61 -9.88 -4.00 -0.67
CA ILE A 61 -8.57 -3.39 -0.46
C ILE A 61 -7.62 -3.77 -1.60
N ALA A 62 -7.51 -5.07 -1.94
CA ALA A 62 -6.65 -5.53 -3.02
C ALA A 62 -6.98 -4.86 -4.36
N ILE A 63 -8.27 -4.76 -4.70
CA ILE A 63 -8.72 -4.09 -5.93
C ILE A 63 -8.44 -2.59 -5.87
N GLY A 64 -8.71 -1.93 -4.75
CA GLY A 64 -8.50 -0.48 -4.57
C GLY A 64 -7.02 -0.07 -4.56
N MET A 65 -6.13 -0.96 -4.14
CA MET A 65 -4.69 -0.73 -4.13
C MET A 65 -4.08 -0.64 -5.53
N VAL A 66 -4.66 -1.32 -6.53
CA VAL A 66 -4.17 -1.26 -7.92
C VAL A 66 -4.25 0.16 -8.51
N PRO A 67 -5.41 0.85 -8.55
CA PRO A 67 -5.46 2.22 -9.01
C PRO A 67 -4.70 3.17 -8.08
N ALA A 68 -4.66 2.91 -6.76
CA ALA A 68 -3.89 3.73 -5.82
C ALA A 68 -2.39 3.74 -6.15
N LEU A 69 -1.81 2.56 -6.44
CA LEU A 69 -0.41 2.44 -6.87
C LEU A 69 -0.17 3.11 -8.22
N TYR A 70 -1.12 2.98 -9.16
CA TYR A 70 -1.03 3.67 -10.44
C TYR A 70 -0.95 5.19 -10.26
N TYR A 71 -1.88 5.80 -9.50
CA TYR A 71 -1.88 7.23 -9.25
C TYR A 71 -0.63 7.68 -8.47
N PHE A 72 -0.17 6.88 -7.51
CA PHE A 72 1.08 7.13 -6.79
C PHE A 72 2.26 7.30 -7.76
N PHE A 73 2.45 6.35 -8.67
CA PHE A 73 3.53 6.45 -9.66
C PHE A 73 3.28 7.53 -10.70
N HIS A 74 2.03 7.73 -11.15
CA HIS A 74 1.72 8.78 -12.11
C HIS A 74 2.13 10.16 -11.59
N PHE A 75 1.68 10.54 -10.39
CA PHE A 75 2.00 11.85 -9.82
C PHE A 75 3.48 11.98 -9.44
N LEU A 76 4.12 10.90 -8.98
CA LEU A 76 5.56 10.92 -8.74
C LEU A 76 6.35 11.16 -10.02
N LEU A 77 6.06 10.40 -11.08
CA LEU A 77 6.75 10.54 -12.36
C LEU A 77 6.50 11.92 -12.98
N GLU A 78 5.31 12.48 -12.82
CA GLU A 78 5.01 13.86 -13.20
C GLU A 78 5.90 14.87 -12.44
N ALA A 79 6.06 14.68 -11.12
CA ALA A 79 6.95 15.52 -10.32
C ALA A 79 8.43 15.40 -10.76
N TYR A 80 8.89 14.20 -11.10
CA TYR A 80 10.25 13.96 -11.62
C TYR A 80 10.47 14.51 -13.03
N ASN A 81 9.44 14.52 -13.88
CA ASN A 81 9.52 15.08 -15.23
C ASN A 81 9.40 16.61 -15.27
N SER A 82 9.11 17.25 -14.15
CA SER A 82 8.98 18.71 -14.04
C SER A 82 10.30 19.45 -14.36
N SER A 83 10.18 20.69 -14.84
CA SER A 83 11.33 21.57 -15.06
C SER A 83 12.10 21.84 -13.76
N VAL A 84 11.40 21.90 -12.62
CA VAL A 84 11.99 22.08 -11.28
C VAL A 84 13.00 20.97 -10.98
N CYS A 85 12.67 19.72 -11.30
CA CYS A 85 13.59 18.61 -11.10
C CYS A 85 14.83 18.76 -11.99
N LYS A 86 14.65 19.03 -13.29
CA LYS A 86 15.76 19.12 -14.25
C LYS A 86 16.72 20.26 -13.93
N GLU A 87 16.19 21.43 -13.56
CA GLU A 87 17.01 22.56 -13.11
C GLU A 87 17.80 22.24 -11.84
N ARG A 88 17.17 21.50 -10.91
CA ARG A 88 17.81 21.03 -9.68
C ARG A 88 18.95 20.08 -9.99
N GLU A 89 18.70 19.05 -10.80
CA GLU A 89 19.72 18.09 -11.24
C GLU A 89 20.90 18.79 -11.91
N GLN A 90 20.65 19.68 -12.88
CA GLN A 90 21.69 20.43 -13.58
C GLN A 90 22.50 21.32 -12.62
N LEU A 91 21.84 22.00 -11.67
CA LEU A 91 22.51 22.84 -10.68
C LEU A 91 23.45 22.01 -9.80
N TYR A 92 22.99 20.86 -9.31
CA TYR A 92 23.82 19.97 -8.48
C TYR A 92 24.95 19.31 -9.28
N GLN A 93 24.70 18.91 -10.51
CA GLN A 93 25.72 18.37 -11.41
C GLN A 93 26.79 19.40 -11.74
N SER A 94 26.43 20.67 -11.92
CA SER A 94 27.41 21.76 -12.14
C SER A 94 28.36 21.96 -10.94
N LYS A 95 28.00 21.42 -9.77
CA LYS A 95 28.80 21.42 -8.54
C LYS A 95 29.46 20.08 -8.25
N GLY A 96 29.37 19.11 -9.17
CA GLY A 96 29.99 17.80 -9.03
C GLY A 96 29.17 16.76 -8.25
N TYR A 97 27.92 17.06 -7.86
CA TYR A 97 27.06 16.10 -7.18
C TYR A 97 26.27 15.24 -8.18
N GLN A 98 26.27 13.92 -7.98
CA GLN A 98 25.52 12.97 -8.82
C GLN A 98 24.29 12.34 -8.13
N GLY A 99 24.05 12.63 -6.85
CA GLY A 99 22.96 12.02 -6.07
C GLY A 99 21.56 12.63 -6.28
N PHE A 100 21.41 13.63 -7.15
CA PHE A 100 20.18 14.42 -7.30
C PHE A 100 19.53 14.27 -8.67
N SER A 101 19.58 13.08 -9.23
CA SER A 101 18.99 12.78 -10.54
C SER A 101 17.47 12.82 -10.53
N CYS A 102 16.89 13.12 -11.68
CA CYS A 102 15.44 13.08 -11.89
C CYS A 102 14.88 11.68 -12.12
N SER A 103 15.26 10.75 -11.25
CA SER A 103 14.85 9.35 -11.27
C SER A 103 14.26 8.94 -9.92
N LEU A 104 13.42 7.91 -9.94
CA LEU A 104 12.81 7.35 -8.74
C LEU A 104 13.90 6.97 -7.73
N HIS A 105 13.70 7.39 -6.48
CA HIS A 105 14.60 7.06 -5.38
C HIS A 105 14.21 5.71 -4.76
N GLY A 106 15.16 5.07 -4.07
CA GLY A 106 14.96 3.77 -3.45
C GLY A 106 13.75 3.69 -2.51
N ALA A 107 13.43 4.77 -1.79
CA ALA A 107 12.26 4.84 -0.93
C ALA A 107 10.92 4.74 -1.70
N GLU A 108 10.83 5.33 -2.89
CA GLU A 108 9.63 5.31 -3.72
C GLU A 108 9.46 3.94 -4.39
N ILE A 109 10.57 3.33 -4.82
CA ILE A 109 10.59 1.96 -5.33
C ILE A 109 10.16 0.98 -4.23
N ALA A 110 10.71 1.12 -3.03
CA ALA A 110 10.35 0.31 -1.87
C ALA A 110 8.86 0.47 -1.53
N ALA A 111 8.33 1.70 -1.53
CA ALA A 111 6.90 1.94 -1.30
C ALA A 111 6.01 1.21 -2.32
N GLY A 112 6.39 1.25 -3.60
CA GLY A 112 5.69 0.50 -4.66
C GLY A 112 5.75 -1.02 -4.46
N LEU A 113 6.93 -1.56 -4.17
CA LEU A 113 7.12 -2.99 -3.91
C LEU A 113 6.34 -3.45 -2.67
N SER A 114 6.35 -2.66 -1.60
CA SER A 114 5.55 -2.91 -0.39
C SER A 114 4.06 -2.90 -0.70
N GLY A 115 3.58 -1.98 -1.54
CA GLY A 115 2.20 -1.97 -1.99
C GLY A 115 1.82 -3.22 -2.79
N CYS A 116 2.68 -3.67 -3.71
CA CYS A 116 2.47 -4.93 -4.45
C CYS A 116 2.44 -6.14 -3.51
N ALA A 117 3.36 -6.20 -2.54
CA ALA A 117 3.37 -7.25 -1.53
C ALA A 117 2.09 -7.24 -0.67
N ALA A 118 1.60 -6.05 -0.30
CA ALA A 118 0.35 -5.91 0.43
C ALA A 118 -0.86 -6.43 -0.38
N VAL A 119 -0.95 -6.09 -1.68
CA VAL A 119 -2.00 -6.64 -2.57
C VAL A 119 -1.99 -8.16 -2.57
N MET A 120 -0.81 -8.77 -2.74
CA MET A 120 -0.65 -10.21 -2.70
C MET A 120 -1.10 -10.80 -1.35
N ALA A 121 -0.72 -10.17 -0.24
CA ALA A 121 -1.10 -10.61 1.10
C ALA A 121 -2.63 -10.55 1.32
N TYR A 122 -3.28 -9.46 0.92
CA TYR A 122 -4.74 -9.33 1.01
C TYR A 122 -5.48 -10.36 0.12
N LEU A 123 -5.00 -10.62 -1.10
CA LEU A 123 -5.59 -11.66 -1.96
C LEU A 123 -5.46 -13.06 -1.35
N LEU A 124 -4.31 -13.38 -0.76
CA LEU A 124 -4.10 -14.63 -0.03
C LEU A 124 -5.02 -14.73 1.19
N SER A 125 -5.15 -13.65 1.95
CA SER A 125 -6.05 -13.55 3.11
C SER A 125 -7.51 -13.79 2.72
N ALA A 126 -7.99 -13.11 1.66
CA ALA A 126 -9.33 -13.33 1.11
C ALA A 126 -9.55 -14.80 0.70
N GLY A 127 -8.57 -15.41 0.03
CA GLY A 127 -8.62 -16.81 -0.36
C GLY A 127 -8.70 -17.77 0.83
N LEU A 128 -7.95 -17.50 1.90
CA LEU A 128 -7.99 -18.27 3.15
C LEU A 128 -9.32 -18.08 3.88
N ALA A 129 -9.83 -16.86 3.97
CA ALA A 129 -11.11 -16.54 4.59
C ALA A 129 -12.28 -17.26 3.87
N ALA A 130 -12.28 -17.24 2.53
CA ALA A 130 -13.26 -17.96 1.72
C ALA A 130 -13.19 -19.48 1.92
N ARG A 131 -11.97 -20.05 1.99
CA ARG A 131 -11.78 -21.49 2.29
C ARG A 131 -12.27 -21.84 3.69
N GLY A 132 -11.92 -21.04 4.70
CA GLY A 132 -12.36 -21.20 6.09
C GLY A 132 -13.88 -21.17 6.20
N TYR A 133 -14.53 -20.20 5.55
CA TYR A 133 -15.99 -20.12 5.50
C TYR A 133 -16.62 -21.38 4.88
N ARG A 134 -16.12 -21.84 3.74
CA ARG A 134 -16.61 -23.07 3.08
C ARG A 134 -16.47 -24.30 3.97
N THR A 135 -15.37 -24.41 4.71
CA THR A 135 -15.15 -25.53 5.65
C THR A 135 -16.14 -25.50 6.80
N VAL A 136 -16.31 -24.36 7.48
CA VAL A 136 -17.28 -24.21 8.58
C VAL A 136 -18.71 -24.44 8.10
N HIS A 137 -19.07 -23.94 6.92
CA HIS A 137 -20.38 -24.15 6.33
C HIS A 137 -20.64 -25.63 6.02
N ARG A 138 -19.68 -26.35 5.43
CA ARG A 138 -19.78 -27.80 5.19
C ARG A 138 -19.91 -28.59 6.48
N LEU A 139 -19.17 -28.23 7.53
CA LEU A 139 -19.25 -28.88 8.84
C LEU A 139 -20.60 -28.65 9.52
N LYS A 140 -21.18 -27.45 9.41
CA LYS A 140 -22.55 -27.19 9.90
C LYS A 140 -23.64 -27.93 9.10
N GLN A 141 -23.41 -28.20 7.82
CA GLN A 141 -24.37 -28.91 6.95
C GLN A 141 -24.32 -30.44 7.11
N LYS A 142 -23.24 -31.01 7.66
CA LYS A 142 -23.22 -32.40 8.12
C LYS A 142 -23.61 -32.40 9.60
N PRO A 143 -24.89 -32.62 9.97
CA PRO A 143 -25.17 -32.95 11.35
C PRO A 143 -24.35 -34.20 11.66
N VAL A 144 -23.59 -34.15 12.76
CA VAL A 144 -22.92 -35.31 13.33
C VAL A 144 -23.99 -36.39 13.43
N GLN A 145 -23.97 -37.37 12.53
CA GLN A 145 -24.69 -38.61 12.75
C GLN A 145 -24.01 -39.25 13.96
N LEU A 146 -24.82 -39.40 15.00
CA LEU A 146 -24.54 -39.91 16.34
C LEU A 146 -23.60 -41.12 16.33
#